data_AF-A0A6N6BAS9-F1
#
_entry.id   AF-A0A6N6BAS9-F1
#
_cell.length_a   1.000
_cell.length_b   1.000
_cell.length_c   1.000
_cell.angle_alpha   90.00
_cell.angle_beta   90.00
_cell.angle_gamma   90.00
#
_symmetry.space_group_name_H-M   'P 1'
#
loop_
_entity.id
_entity.type
_entity.pdbx_description
1 polymer ?
#
loop_
_entity_poly.entity_id
_entity_poly.type
_entity_poly.pdbx_seq_one_letter_code
_entity_poly.pdbx_strand_id
1 'polypeptide(L)'
;MLPEWDQKYSINNEKIDEQHKKLFELAFKVEEVSDRPIYQVELKKIVAEFFHYIKIHFQDEENYMAEINYPYLNQHKLMHKQITQSMIKLIQNIKSTNDLKEKLYIVVNSWLIEHIIQHDMMIEYWKQSTQIKNSSDSFEREKQKIKKFLYQCQCEGRIHKVPYDIHLKIQYSKIQFKCKKCSTSLILRKEKTEI
;
A
#
# COMPACT_ATOMS: atom_id res chain seq x y z
N MET A 1 4.22 -1.61 16.59
CA MET A 1 5.20 -0.58 16.24
C MET A 1 5.17 -0.39 14.75
N LEU A 2 4.58 0.73 14.34
CA LEU A 2 4.52 1.16 12.95
C LEU A 2 5.92 1.54 12.44
N PRO A 3 6.23 1.34 11.15
CA PRO A 3 7.45 1.88 10.57
C PRO A 3 7.38 3.41 10.55
N GLU A 4 8.50 4.08 10.84
CA GLU A 4 8.65 5.52 10.65
C GLU A 4 8.80 5.88 9.17
N TRP A 5 8.40 7.10 8.82
CA TRP A 5 8.69 7.64 7.50
C TRP A 5 10.20 7.61 7.26
N ASP A 6 10.60 7.15 6.08
CA ASP A 6 11.98 6.98 5.67
C ASP A 6 12.08 7.39 4.20
N GLN A 7 13.19 8.02 3.81
CA GLN A 7 13.41 8.46 2.43
C GLN A 7 13.30 7.30 1.42
N LYS A 8 13.52 6.05 1.83
CA LYS A 8 13.30 4.88 0.98
C LYS A 8 11.86 4.69 0.52
N TYR A 9 10.88 5.33 1.16
CA TYR A 9 9.47 5.30 0.76
C TYR A 9 9.08 6.46 -0.16
N SER A 10 9.99 7.41 -0.38
CA SER A 10 9.75 8.55 -1.27
C SER A 10 9.44 8.09 -2.69
N ILE A 11 8.47 8.76 -3.31
CA ILE A 11 8.16 8.58 -4.72
C ILE A 11 8.72 9.70 -5.60
N ASN A 12 9.68 10.47 -5.07
CA ASN A 12 10.29 11.63 -5.70
C ASN A 12 9.25 12.62 -6.26
N ASN A 13 8.18 12.84 -5.49
CA ASN A 13 7.19 13.88 -5.70
C ASN A 13 6.98 14.59 -4.36
N GLU A 14 7.50 15.81 -4.23
CA GLU A 14 7.53 16.56 -2.97
C GLU A 14 6.14 16.69 -2.33
N LYS A 15 5.11 16.99 -3.13
CA LYS A 15 3.74 17.13 -2.64
C LYS A 15 3.23 15.82 -2.03
N ILE A 16 3.43 14.70 -2.72
CA ILE A 16 2.94 13.39 -2.25
C ILE A 16 3.77 12.87 -1.08
N ASP A 17 5.09 13.10 -1.07
CA ASP A 17 5.96 12.71 0.03
C ASP A 17 5.59 13.47 1.32
N GLU A 18 5.26 14.76 1.24
CA GLU A 18 4.72 15.51 2.39
C GLU A 18 3.36 14.95 2.87
N GLN A 19 2.53 14.47 1.94
CA GLN A 19 1.30 13.77 2.30
C GLN A 19 1.59 12.45 3.01
N HIS A 20 2.52 11.64 2.51
CA HIS A 20 2.92 10.41 3.17
C HIS A 20 3.48 10.68 4.56
N LYS A 21 4.39 11.64 4.74
CA LYS A 21 4.90 12.04 6.06
C LYS A 21 3.77 12.35 7.04
N LYS A 22 2.79 13.14 6.61
CA LYS A 22 1.63 13.47 7.44
C LYS A 22 0.77 12.25 7.76
N LEU A 23 0.58 11.33 6.81
CA LEU A 23 -0.15 10.08 7.03
C LEU A 23 0.57 9.16 8.02
N PHE A 24 1.90 9.07 7.96
CA PHE A 24 2.71 8.36 8.96
C PHE A 24 2.58 9.02 10.34
N GLU A 25 2.63 10.35 10.45
CA GLU A 25 2.39 11.07 11.70
C GLU A 25 1.00 10.77 12.30
N LEU A 26 -0.05 10.81 11.47
CA LEU A 26 -1.40 10.45 11.90
C LEU A 26 -1.50 8.97 12.31
N ALA A 27 -0.75 8.09 11.63
CA ALA A 27 -0.69 6.68 11.95
C ALA A 27 -0.08 6.45 13.34
N PHE A 28 1.00 7.15 13.66
CA PHE A 28 1.61 7.11 15.00
C PHE A 28 0.65 7.60 16.07
N LYS A 29 -0.05 8.71 15.83
CA LYS A 29 -1.09 9.19 16.76
C LYS A 29 -2.16 8.13 17.03
N VAL A 30 -2.54 7.33 16.02
CA VAL A 30 -3.49 6.23 16.18
C VAL A 30 -2.91 5.09 17.01
N GLU A 31 -1.64 4.73 16.82
CA GLU A 31 -0.94 3.74 17.66
C GLU A 31 -0.81 4.21 19.12
N GLU A 32 -0.48 5.47 19.37
CA GLU A 32 -0.39 6.01 20.73
C GLU A 32 -1.73 5.96 21.48
N VAL A 33 -2.85 6.22 20.78
CA VAL A 33 -4.18 6.22 21.40
C VAL A 33 -4.81 4.83 21.48
N SER A 34 -4.27 3.82 20.79
CA SER A 34 -4.78 2.46 20.90
C SER A 34 -4.64 1.91 22.31
N ASP A 35 -3.52 2.24 22.96
CA ASP A 35 -3.10 1.61 24.21
C ASP A 35 -3.40 2.45 25.47
N ARG A 36 -3.94 3.66 25.33
CA ARG A 36 -4.31 4.55 26.46
C ARG A 36 -5.78 4.94 26.46
N PRO A 37 -6.42 5.20 27.62
CA PRO A 37 -7.78 5.76 27.67
C PRO A 37 -7.89 7.07 26.86
N ILE A 38 -9.00 7.24 26.15
CA ILE A 38 -9.28 8.44 25.36
C ILE A 38 -10.79 8.73 25.37
N TYR A 39 -11.16 10.01 25.36
CA TYR A 39 -12.55 10.40 25.20
C TYR A 39 -13.04 10.11 23.79
N GLN A 40 -14.28 9.64 23.66
CA GLN A 40 -14.87 9.32 22.36
C GLN A 40 -14.84 10.51 21.38
N VAL A 41 -15.00 11.73 21.89
CA VAL A 41 -14.97 12.97 21.07
C VAL A 41 -13.59 13.19 20.46
N GLU A 42 -12.52 12.95 21.22
CA GLU A 42 -11.14 13.10 20.75
C GLU A 42 -10.81 12.04 19.69
N LEU A 43 -11.21 10.79 19.92
CA LEU A 43 -11.06 9.71 18.93
C LEU A 43 -11.81 10.00 17.62
N LYS A 44 -13.04 10.53 17.71
CA LYS A 44 -13.82 10.94 16.52
C LYS A 44 -13.14 12.06 15.73
N LYS A 45 -12.45 12.99 16.40
CA LYS A 45 -11.66 14.04 15.73
C LYS A 45 -10.49 13.45 14.96
N ILE A 46 -9.73 12.53 15.56
CA ILE A 46 -8.62 11.81 14.91
C ILE A 46 -9.13 11.07 13.66
N VAL A 47 -10.25 10.35 13.78
CA VAL A 47 -10.87 9.64 12.65
C VAL A 47 -11.27 10.60 11.52
N ALA A 48 -11.87 11.74 11.87
CA ALA A 48 -12.31 12.73 10.89
C ALA A 48 -11.12 13.40 10.15
N GLU A 49 -10.07 13.78 10.89
CA GLU A 49 -8.84 14.34 10.33
C GLU A 49 -8.17 13.33 9.38
N PHE A 50 -8.04 12.08 9.83
CA PHE A 50 -7.47 11.01 9.02
C PHE A 50 -8.27 10.77 7.73
N PHE A 51 -9.60 10.66 7.84
CA PHE A 51 -10.46 10.44 6.67
C PHE A 51 -10.44 11.61 5.68
N HIS A 52 -10.35 12.83 6.17
CA HIS A 52 -10.22 14.00 5.31
C HIS A 52 -8.90 13.96 4.53
N TYR A 53 -7.81 13.65 5.23
CA TYR A 53 -6.47 13.71 4.65
C TYR A 53 -6.21 12.61 3.62
N ILE A 54 -6.63 11.36 3.88
CA ILE A 54 -6.48 10.26 2.90
C ILE A 54 -7.20 10.56 1.59
N LYS A 55 -8.35 11.27 1.64
CA LYS A 55 -9.14 11.55 0.44
C LYS A 55 -8.41 12.53 -0.47
N ILE A 56 -7.79 13.55 0.13
CA ILE A 56 -6.95 14.50 -0.59
C ILE A 56 -5.73 13.78 -1.17
N HIS A 57 -5.06 12.97 -0.35
CA HIS A 57 -3.89 12.21 -0.76
C HIS A 57 -4.18 11.29 -1.96
N PHE A 58 -5.21 10.45 -1.87
CA PHE A 58 -5.60 9.55 -2.96
C PHE A 58 -5.94 10.32 -4.25
N GLN A 59 -6.62 11.45 -4.15
CA GLN A 59 -6.94 12.27 -5.32
C GLN A 59 -5.69 12.85 -5.98
N ASP A 60 -4.75 13.37 -5.18
CA ASP A 60 -3.51 13.95 -5.68
C ASP A 60 -2.59 12.89 -6.29
N GLU A 61 -2.49 11.72 -5.65
CA GLU A 61 -1.73 10.59 -6.17
C GLU A 61 -2.32 10.05 -7.48
N GLU A 62 -3.65 9.90 -7.57
CA GLU A 62 -4.32 9.50 -8.79
C GLU A 62 -4.12 10.49 -9.95
N ASN A 63 -4.09 11.79 -9.65
CA ASN A 63 -3.79 12.83 -10.63
C ASN A 63 -2.34 12.71 -11.12
N TYR A 64 -1.38 12.57 -10.20
CA TYR A 64 0.03 12.38 -10.54
C TYR A 64 0.25 11.11 -11.38
N MET A 65 -0.36 9.99 -10.99
CA MET A 65 -0.30 8.74 -11.75
C MET A 65 -0.88 8.91 -13.17
N ALA A 66 -1.95 9.70 -13.34
CA ALA A 66 -2.51 9.99 -14.65
C ALA A 66 -1.57 10.87 -15.49
N GLU A 67 -0.97 11.90 -14.90
CA GLU A 67 0.00 12.80 -15.56
C GLU A 67 1.20 12.04 -16.10
N ILE A 68 1.73 11.09 -15.34
CA ILE A 68 2.88 10.30 -15.77
C ILE A 68 2.49 9.10 -16.63
N ASN A 69 1.21 8.89 -16.95
CA ASN A 69 0.69 7.71 -17.68
C ASN A 69 1.01 6.37 -17.01
N TYR A 70 0.89 6.31 -15.68
CA TYR A 70 1.15 5.09 -14.91
C TYR A 70 0.18 3.96 -15.31
N PRO A 71 0.67 2.80 -15.79
CA PRO A 71 -0.15 1.77 -16.41
C PRO A 71 -1.09 1.05 -15.44
N TYR A 72 -0.86 1.17 -14.14
CA TYR A 72 -1.64 0.48 -13.11
C TYR A 72 -2.61 1.40 -12.35
N LEU A 73 -2.85 2.61 -12.86
CA LEU A 73 -3.76 3.59 -12.24
C LEU A 73 -5.13 3.00 -11.89
N ASN A 74 -5.73 2.22 -12.78
CA ASN A 74 -7.06 1.64 -12.54
C ASN A 74 -7.06 0.65 -11.36
N GLN A 75 -6.01 -0.18 -11.23
CA GLN A 75 -5.86 -1.09 -10.12
C GLN A 75 -5.61 -0.34 -8.81
N HIS A 76 -4.79 0.73 -8.86
CA HIS A 76 -4.50 1.58 -7.70
C HIS A 76 -5.76 2.29 -7.19
N LYS A 77 -6.60 2.84 -8.09
CA LYS A 77 -7.92 3.40 -7.76
C LYS A 77 -8.84 2.40 -7.05
N LEU A 78 -8.78 1.13 -7.44
CA LEU A 78 -9.56 0.07 -6.77
C LEU A 78 -9.07 -0.15 -5.33
N MET A 79 -7.77 -0.09 -5.08
CA MET A 79 -7.20 -0.17 -3.73
C MET A 79 -7.68 1.00 -2.87
N HIS A 80 -7.58 2.25 -3.38
CA HIS A 80 -8.09 3.44 -2.69
C HIS A 80 -9.57 3.32 -2.33
N LYS A 81 -10.37 2.83 -3.28
CA LYS A 81 -11.80 2.61 -3.06
C LYS A 81 -12.05 1.55 -1.98
N GLN A 82 -11.30 0.46 -1.97
CA GLN A 82 -11.40 -0.58 -0.94
C GLN A 82 -11.03 -0.04 0.45
N ILE A 83 -9.94 0.73 0.55
CA ILE A 83 -9.50 1.39 1.78
C ILE A 83 -10.62 2.32 2.29
N THR A 84 -11.11 3.21 1.44
CA THR A 84 -12.19 4.17 1.77
C THR A 84 -13.47 3.45 2.22
N GLN A 85 -13.85 2.36 1.55
CA GLN A 85 -15.01 1.56 1.93
C GLN A 85 -14.84 0.86 3.28
N SER A 86 -13.65 0.34 3.57
CA SER A 86 -13.32 -0.23 4.88
C SER A 86 -13.44 0.81 5.99
N MET A 87 -13.03 2.07 5.74
CA MET A 87 -13.19 3.16 6.70
C MET A 87 -14.66 3.55 6.93
N ILE A 88 -15.46 3.63 5.87
CA ILE A 88 -16.90 3.90 5.99
C ILE A 88 -17.58 2.81 6.84
N LYS A 89 -17.28 1.54 6.56
CA LYS A 89 -17.81 0.40 7.34
C LYS A 89 -17.38 0.45 8.79
N LEU A 90 -16.16 0.87 9.07
CA LEU A 90 -15.67 1.07 10.43
C LEU A 90 -16.54 2.08 11.17
N ILE A 91 -16.82 3.24 10.57
CA ILE A 91 -17.63 4.31 11.18
C ILE A 91 -19.08 3.84 11.40
N GLN A 92 -19.65 3.10 10.45
CA GLN A 92 -21.04 2.63 10.53
C GLN A 92 -21.26 1.54 11.60
N ASN A 93 -20.23 0.76 11.94
CA ASN A 93 -20.35 -0.41 12.82
C ASN A 93 -19.63 -0.22 14.17
N ILE A 94 -19.52 1.02 14.66
CA ILE A 94 -18.87 1.31 15.94
C ILE A 94 -19.75 0.81 17.08
N LYS A 95 -19.23 -0.12 17.89
CA LYS A 95 -19.93 -0.65 19.06
C LYS A 95 -19.49 0.01 20.37
N SER A 96 -18.25 0.47 20.44
CA SER A 96 -17.66 1.12 21.60
C SER A 96 -16.43 1.93 21.20
N THR A 97 -15.89 2.73 22.14
CA THR A 97 -14.62 3.44 21.92
C THR A 97 -13.46 2.47 21.67
N ASN A 98 -13.40 1.35 22.40
CA ASN A 98 -12.34 0.35 22.21
C ASN A 98 -12.46 -0.37 20.86
N ASP A 99 -13.68 -0.70 20.43
CA ASP A 99 -13.94 -1.27 19.11
C ASP A 99 -13.52 -0.29 17.98
N LEU A 100 -13.77 1.01 18.16
CA LEU A 100 -13.31 2.03 17.21
C LEU A 100 -11.77 2.11 17.14
N LYS A 101 -11.09 2.08 18.28
CA LYS A 101 -9.61 2.10 18.33
C LYS A 101 -9.00 0.92 17.59
N GLU A 102 -9.44 -0.29 17.90
CA GLU A 102 -8.90 -1.52 17.31
C GLU A 102 -9.09 -1.51 15.79
N LYS A 103 -10.29 -1.18 15.33
CA LYS A 103 -10.59 -1.08 13.90
C LYS A 103 -9.79 0.02 13.22
N LEU A 104 -9.64 1.19 13.86
CA LEU A 104 -8.87 2.31 13.30
C LEU A 104 -7.40 1.94 13.17
N TYR A 105 -6.83 1.30 14.19
CA TYR A 105 -5.46 0.79 14.16
C TYR A 105 -5.25 -0.21 13.02
N ILE A 106 -6.18 -1.16 12.83
CA ILE A 106 -6.12 -2.12 11.71
C ILE A 106 -6.14 -1.40 10.35
N VAL A 107 -7.04 -0.42 10.17
CA VAL A 107 -7.15 0.35 8.92
C VAL A 107 -5.86 1.13 8.64
N VAL A 108 -5.32 1.82 9.64
CA VAL A 108 -4.09 2.61 9.49
C VAL A 108 -2.91 1.71 9.16
N ASN A 109 -2.68 0.68 9.97
CA ASN A 109 -1.49 -0.16 9.89
C ASN A 109 -1.53 -1.10 8.68
N SER A 110 -2.58 -1.93 8.60
CA SER A 110 -2.67 -3.02 7.62
C SER A 110 -3.17 -2.57 6.26
N TRP A 111 -3.72 -1.36 6.14
CA TRP A 111 -4.23 -0.90 4.85
C TRP A 111 -3.47 0.32 4.36
N LEU A 112 -3.33 1.38 5.14
CA LEU A 112 -2.72 2.61 4.63
C LEU A 112 -1.19 2.51 4.55
N ILE A 113 -0.51 2.20 5.65
CA ILE A 113 0.96 2.15 5.67
C ILE A 113 1.48 1.03 4.78
N GLU A 114 0.83 -0.14 4.81
CA GLU A 114 1.14 -1.22 3.88
C GLU A 114 0.92 -0.79 2.42
N HIS A 115 -0.14 -0.03 2.12
CA HIS A 115 -0.40 0.48 0.77
C HIS A 115 0.71 1.40 0.28
N ILE A 116 1.12 2.38 1.09
CA ILE A 116 2.22 3.31 0.73
C ILE A 116 3.49 2.52 0.39
N ILE A 117 3.87 1.57 1.25
CA ILE A 117 5.11 0.80 1.09
C ILE A 117 5.02 -0.20 -0.07
N GLN A 118 3.85 -0.82 -0.31
CA GLN A 118 3.71 -1.90 -1.29
C GLN A 118 3.29 -1.42 -2.68
N HIS A 119 2.56 -0.31 -2.78
CA HIS A 119 1.90 0.13 -4.00
C HIS A 119 2.37 1.51 -4.45
N ASP A 120 2.38 2.52 -3.59
CA ASP A 120 2.75 3.89 -3.97
C ASP A 120 4.21 3.96 -4.41
N MET A 121 5.11 3.28 -3.69
CA MET A 121 6.52 3.14 -4.07
C MET A 121 6.70 2.60 -5.51
N MET A 122 5.77 1.78 -6.02
CA MET A 122 5.85 1.23 -7.38
C MET A 122 5.68 2.29 -8.46
N ILE A 123 5.10 3.44 -8.14
CA ILE A 123 4.98 4.59 -9.04
C ILE A 123 6.39 5.08 -9.43
N GLU A 124 7.26 5.29 -8.44
CA GLU A 124 8.62 5.76 -8.68
C GLU A 124 9.49 4.70 -9.34
N TYR A 125 9.40 3.43 -8.90
CA TYR A 125 10.10 2.33 -9.59
C TYR A 125 9.74 2.27 -11.08
N TRP A 126 8.46 2.46 -11.40
CA TRP A 126 8.01 2.49 -12.79
C TRP A 126 8.57 3.70 -13.54
N LYS A 127 8.51 4.90 -12.95
CA LYS A 127 9.04 6.14 -13.54
C LYS A 127 10.55 6.06 -13.84
N GLN A 128 11.34 5.48 -12.94
CA GLN A 128 12.77 5.23 -13.20
C GLN A 128 12.95 4.24 -14.35
N SER A 129 12.15 3.18 -14.39
CA SER A 129 12.24 2.15 -15.45
C SER A 129 11.86 2.65 -16.84
N THR A 130 11.03 3.69 -16.95
CA THR A 130 10.67 4.30 -18.25
C THR A 130 11.75 5.28 -18.71
N GLN A 131 12.40 6.00 -17.80
CA GLN A 131 13.51 6.89 -18.12
C GLN A 131 14.73 6.11 -18.65
N ILE A 132 15.08 4.99 -18.02
CA ILE A 132 16.22 4.13 -18.42
C ILE A 132 16.03 3.53 -19.83
N LYS A 133 14.79 3.21 -20.23
CA LYS A 133 14.50 2.64 -21.56
C LYS A 133 14.67 3.64 -22.70
N ASN A 134 14.61 4.94 -22.42
CA ASN A 134 14.72 6.00 -23.42
C ASN A 134 16.17 6.45 -23.65
N SER A 135 17.10 6.11 -22.76
CA SER A 135 18.54 6.33 -22.92
C SER A 135 19.20 5.07 -23.47
N SER A 136 19.49 5.05 -24.77
CA SER A 136 20.12 3.94 -25.47
C SER A 136 21.63 3.83 -25.23
N ASP A 137 22.10 3.96 -23.99
CA ASP A 137 23.52 3.76 -23.70
C ASP A 137 23.75 3.19 -22.30
N SER A 138 24.65 2.20 -22.22
CA SER A 138 25.05 1.39 -21.06
C SER A 138 24.05 0.36 -20.49
N PHE A 139 23.79 -0.68 -21.29
CA PHE A 139 23.55 -2.02 -20.77
C PHE A 139 24.71 -2.39 -19.82
N GLU A 140 24.52 -2.29 -18.50
CA GLU A 140 25.06 -3.21 -17.47
C GLU A 140 25.07 -2.63 -16.05
N ARG A 141 24.86 -1.32 -15.83
CA ARG A 141 24.91 -0.77 -14.47
C ARG A 141 23.51 -0.63 -13.88
N GLU A 142 23.25 -1.55 -12.96
CA GLU A 142 22.11 -1.61 -12.04
C GLU A 142 20.80 -2.14 -12.63
N LYS A 143 20.69 -3.48 -12.69
CA LYS A 143 19.42 -4.16 -12.40
C LYS A 143 19.01 -3.80 -10.96
N GLN A 144 18.51 -2.58 -10.73
CA GLN A 144 17.81 -2.24 -9.51
C GLN A 144 16.74 -3.31 -9.30
N LYS A 145 16.80 -3.96 -8.13
CA LYS A 145 15.98 -5.11 -7.78
C LYS A 145 14.51 -4.74 -7.95
N ILE A 146 13.91 -5.12 -9.09
CA ILE A 146 12.47 -4.99 -9.30
C ILE A 146 11.82 -5.74 -8.15
N LYS A 147 11.06 -5.02 -7.31
CA LYS A 147 10.34 -5.59 -6.16
C LYS A 147 9.52 -6.80 -6.62
N LYS A 148 9.81 -7.97 -6.03
CA LYS A 148 9.10 -9.22 -6.33
C LYS A 148 8.24 -9.62 -5.13
N PHE A 149 7.02 -10.05 -5.43
CA PHE A 149 6.07 -10.53 -4.45
C PHE A 149 6.24 -12.04 -4.29
N LEU A 150 6.29 -12.51 -3.05
CA LEU A 150 6.51 -13.93 -2.76
C LEU A 150 5.17 -14.64 -2.64
N TYR A 151 4.99 -15.69 -3.43
CA TYR A 151 3.81 -16.54 -3.41
C TYR A 151 4.19 -17.98 -3.09
N GLN A 152 3.29 -18.72 -2.45
CA GLN A 152 3.46 -20.13 -2.12
C GLN A 152 2.32 -20.98 -2.69
N CYS A 153 2.57 -22.29 -2.80
CA CYS A 153 1.60 -23.29 -3.22
C CYS A 153 1.69 -24.52 -2.30
N GLN A 154 0.96 -25.59 -2.62
CA GLN A 154 0.99 -26.84 -1.84
C GLN A 154 2.26 -27.69 -2.04
N CYS A 155 3.22 -27.23 -2.85
CA CYS A 155 4.52 -27.90 -2.94
C CYS A 155 5.37 -27.53 -1.72
N GLU A 156 5.87 -28.54 -1.02
CA GLU A 156 6.77 -28.37 0.12
C GLU A 156 7.99 -27.51 -0.24
N GLY A 157 8.24 -26.47 0.56
CA GLY A 157 9.38 -25.55 0.41
C GLY A 157 9.38 -24.64 -0.82
N ARG A 158 8.34 -24.66 -1.67
CA ARG A 158 8.37 -23.92 -2.95
C ARG A 158 7.89 -22.47 -2.81
N ILE A 159 8.71 -21.54 -3.28
CA ILE A 159 8.41 -20.10 -3.34
C ILE A 159 8.41 -19.62 -4.80
N HIS A 160 7.40 -18.85 -5.16
CA HIS A 160 7.22 -18.21 -6.45
C HIS A 160 7.51 -16.71 -6.30
N LYS A 161 8.57 -16.19 -6.95
CA LYS A 161 8.85 -14.75 -7.02
C LYS A 161 8.09 -14.16 -8.20
N VAL A 162 7.08 -13.35 -7.93
CA VAL A 162 6.11 -12.84 -8.91
C VAL A 162 6.35 -11.33 -9.13
N PRO A 163 6.48 -10.85 -10.38
CA PRO A 163 6.59 -9.42 -10.68
C PRO A 163 5.30 -8.65 -10.30
N TYR A 164 5.42 -7.33 -10.15
CA TYR A 164 4.31 -6.50 -9.69
C TYR A 164 3.06 -6.57 -10.58
N ASP A 165 3.20 -6.60 -11.91
CA ASP A 165 2.07 -6.69 -12.84
C ASP A 165 1.26 -7.98 -12.66
N ILE A 166 1.94 -9.10 -12.41
CA ILE A 166 1.30 -10.39 -12.13
C ILE A 166 0.70 -10.40 -10.73
N HIS A 167 1.38 -9.82 -9.74
CA HIS A 167 0.82 -9.63 -8.40
C HIS A 167 -0.51 -8.88 -8.44
N LEU A 168 -0.58 -7.76 -9.18
CA LEU A 168 -1.81 -6.99 -9.37
C LEU A 168 -2.92 -7.83 -10.02
N LYS A 169 -2.59 -8.63 -11.03
CA LYS A 169 -3.57 -9.50 -11.70
C LYS A 169 -4.14 -10.57 -10.77
N ILE A 170 -3.30 -11.17 -9.92
CA ILE A 170 -3.72 -12.18 -8.94
C ILE A 170 -4.67 -11.56 -7.90
N GLN A 171 -4.31 -10.40 -7.35
CA GLN A 171 -5.05 -9.78 -6.26
C GLN A 171 -6.32 -9.07 -6.72
N TYR A 172 -6.26 -8.36 -7.87
CA TYR A 172 -7.29 -7.39 -8.23
C TYR A 172 -8.00 -7.69 -9.56
N SER A 173 -7.51 -8.64 -10.38
CA SER A 173 -8.13 -8.96 -11.68
C SER A 173 -8.87 -10.30 -11.72
N LYS A 174 -9.10 -10.97 -10.58
CA LYS A 174 -9.75 -12.29 -10.46
C LYS A 174 -9.05 -13.41 -11.27
N ILE A 175 -7.83 -13.18 -11.76
CA ILE A 175 -7.08 -14.16 -12.53
C ILE A 175 -6.39 -15.12 -11.55
N GLN A 176 -6.70 -16.41 -11.66
CA GLN A 176 -6.05 -17.43 -10.84
C GLN A 176 -4.76 -17.91 -11.50
N PHE A 177 -3.63 -17.59 -10.89
CA PHE A 177 -2.35 -18.17 -11.27
C PHE A 177 -2.12 -19.46 -10.50
N LYS A 178 -1.81 -20.54 -11.22
CA LYS A 178 -1.61 -21.89 -10.65
C LYS A 178 -0.15 -22.31 -10.73
N CYS A 179 0.30 -23.07 -9.73
CA CYS A 179 1.62 -23.67 -9.76
C CYS A 179 1.70 -24.74 -10.87
N LYS A 180 2.76 -24.70 -11.69
CA LYS A 180 2.99 -25.67 -12.76
C LYS A 180 3.19 -27.12 -12.29
N LYS A 181 3.42 -27.36 -10.99
CA LYS A 181 3.67 -28.71 -10.43
C LYS A 181 2.45 -29.30 -9.73
N CYS A 182 1.85 -28.57 -8.79
CA CYS A 182 0.69 -29.07 -8.03
C CYS A 182 -0.66 -28.55 -8.54
N SER A 183 -0.68 -27.71 -9.58
CA SER A 183 -1.89 -27.12 -10.17
C SER A 183 -2.77 -26.31 -9.21
N THR A 184 -2.31 -26.06 -8.00
CA THR A 184 -3.01 -25.26 -7.00
C THR A 184 -2.71 -23.78 -7.16
N SER A 185 -3.69 -22.95 -6.79
CA SER A 185 -3.59 -21.49 -6.88
C SER A 185 -2.47 -20.98 -5.98
N LEU A 186 -1.75 -19.98 -6.48
CA LEU A 186 -0.72 -19.29 -5.74
C LEU A 186 -1.34 -18.41 -4.64
N ILE A 187 -0.82 -18.48 -3.43
CA ILE A 187 -1.25 -17.70 -2.26
C ILE A 187 -0.12 -16.74 -1.88
N LEU A 188 -0.42 -15.45 -1.69
CA LEU A 188 0.57 -14.45 -1.29
C LEU A 188 1.12 -14.78 0.10
N ARG A 189 2.44 -14.83 0.24
CA ARG A 189 3.13 -15.02 1.52
C ARG A 189 3.34 -13.65 2.17
N LYS A 190 2.79 -13.42 3.37
CA LYS A 190 2.88 -12.14 4.11
C LYS A 190 4.25 -11.89 4.79
N GLU A 191 5.31 -12.57 4.38
CA GLU A 191 6.65 -12.33 4.94
C GLU A 191 7.39 -11.23 4.17
N LYS A 192 8.21 -10.46 4.91
CA LYS A 192 8.95 -9.27 4.47
C LYS A 192 9.40 -9.38 3.02
N THR A 193 8.86 -8.50 2.19
CA THR A 193 9.29 -8.28 0.81
C THR A 193 10.81 -8.03 0.83
N GLU A 194 11.58 -8.87 0.13
CA GLU A 194 13.03 -8.63 -0.05
C GLU A 194 13.17 -7.29 -0.81
N ILE A 195 13.72 -6.28 -0.12
CA ILE A 195 14.19 -5.02 -0.73
C ILE A 195 15.56 -5.27 -1.39
#